data_AF-A0A3D2XMN8-F1
#
_entry.id   AF-A0A3D2XMN8-F1
#
_cell.length_a   1.000
_cell.length_b   1.000
_cell.length_c   1.000
_cell.angle_alpha   90.00
_cell.angle_beta   90.00
_cell.angle_gamma   90.00
#
_symmetry.space_group_name_H-M   'P 1'
#
loop_
_entity.id
_entity.type
_entity.pdbx_description
1 polymer ?
#
loop_
_entity_poly.entity_id
_entity_poly.type
_entity_poly.pdbx_seq_one_letter_code
_entity_poly.pdbx_strand_id
1 'polypeptide(L)'
;PIIPSNFIGNSTQSAIHSGVVFGVVNEIEGVVASYKSKYSDLTVILSGGDANFLCKQFKISIFAFSNFLLEGLNFLLEYNSNK
;
A
#
# COMPACT_ATOMS: atom_id res chain seq x y z
N PRO A 1 -2.48 11.75 5.40
CA PRO A 1 -3.95 11.62 5.28
C PRO A 1 -4.63 11.49 6.65
N ILE A 2 -5.91 11.86 6.78
CA ILE A 2 -6.68 11.72 8.03
C ILE A 2 -7.32 10.33 8.06
N ILE A 3 -7.22 9.63 9.18
CA ILE A 3 -7.92 8.35 9.40
C ILE A 3 -9.38 8.65 9.73
N PRO A 4 -10.35 8.16 8.93
CA PRO A 4 -11.76 8.33 9.26
C PRO A 4 -12.11 7.59 10.56
N SER A 5 -12.83 8.25 11.47
CA SER A 5 -13.28 7.63 12.72
C SER A 5 -14.45 6.65 12.52
N ASN A 6 -15.25 6.85 11.47
CA ASN A 6 -16.42 6.06 11.14
C ASN A 6 -16.47 5.75 9.64
N PHE A 7 -17.12 4.64 9.28
CA PHE A 7 -17.34 4.24 7.89
C PHE A 7 -18.34 5.15 7.15
N ILE A 8 -19.35 5.67 7.85
CA ILE A 8 -20.31 6.63 7.26
C ILE A 8 -19.98 8.02 7.80
N GLY A 9 -19.67 8.95 6.90
CA GLY A 9 -19.46 10.35 7.24
C GLY A 9 -20.79 11.10 7.45
N ASN A 10 -20.80 12.02 8.41
CA ASN A 10 -21.96 12.86 8.76
C ASN A 10 -21.78 14.33 8.33
N SER A 11 -20.69 14.66 7.66
CA SER A 11 -20.42 15.94 7.05
C SER A 11 -19.74 15.71 5.70
N THR A 12 -19.76 16.71 4.82
CA THR A 12 -19.08 16.59 3.52
C THR A 12 -17.62 16.19 3.68
N GLN A 13 -16.92 16.81 4.64
CA GLN A 13 -15.51 16.50 4.91
C GLN A 13 -15.32 15.05 5.40
N SER A 14 -16.11 14.60 6.39
CA SER A 14 -15.96 13.24 6.91
C SER A 14 -16.39 12.17 5.90
N ALA A 15 -17.39 12.47 5.06
CA ALA A 15 -17.83 11.58 3.98
C ALA A 15 -16.75 11.43 2.89
N ILE A 16 -16.10 12.52 2.48
CA ILE A 16 -14.99 12.47 1.50
C ILE A 16 -13.83 11.64 2.07
N HIS A 17 -13.37 11.94 3.28
CA HIS A 17 -12.26 11.18 3.88
C HIS A 17 -12.59 9.70 4.05
N SER A 18 -13.81 9.39 4.50
CA SER A 18 -14.27 8.01 4.63
C SER A 18 -14.25 7.28 3.29
N GLY A 19 -14.89 7.87 2.26
CA GLY A 19 -14.99 7.27 0.94
C GLY A 19 -13.62 7.01 0.30
N VAL A 20 -12.70 7.98 0.37
CA VAL A 20 -11.37 7.84 -0.22
C VAL A 20 -10.54 6.79 0.52
N VAL A 21 -10.46 6.87 1.86
CA VAL A 21 -9.57 5.98 2.61
C VAL A 21 -10.07 4.53 2.57
N PHE A 22 -11.35 4.28 2.86
CA PHE A 22 -11.88 2.92 2.81
C PHE A 22 -11.99 2.40 1.38
N GLY A 23 -12.26 3.27 0.40
CA GLY A 23 -12.27 2.91 -1.02
C GLY A 23 -10.92 2.36 -1.46
N VAL A 24 -9.84 3.09 -1.23
CA VAL A 24 -8.48 2.68 -1.60
C VAL A 24 -8.06 1.41 -0.83
N VAL A 25 -8.39 1.31 0.46
CA VAL A 25 -8.07 0.11 1.25
C VAL A 25 -8.76 -1.12 0.66
N ASN A 26 -10.07 -1.03 0.39
CA ASN A 26 -10.84 -2.14 -0.18
C ASN A 26 -10.36 -2.52 -1.59
N GLU A 27 -10.01 -1.53 -2.41
CA GLU A 27 -9.48 -1.76 -3.77
C GLU A 27 -8.17 -2.57 -3.71
N ILE A 28 -7.23 -2.14 -2.86
CA ILE A 28 -5.95 -2.84 -2.70
C ILE A 28 -6.15 -4.25 -2.13
N GLU A 29 -6.96 -4.40 -1.07
CA GLU A 29 -7.23 -5.72 -0.49
C GLU A 29 -7.91 -6.67 -1.48
N GLY A 30 -8.88 -6.17 -2.25
CA GLY A 30 -9.58 -6.96 -3.28
C GLY A 30 -8.64 -7.41 -4.41
N VAL A 31 -7.74 -6.54 -4.85
CA VAL A 31 -6.71 -6.89 -5.84
C VAL A 31 -5.76 -7.94 -5.27
N VAL A 32 -5.23 -7.75 -4.07
CA VAL A 32 -4.32 -8.72 -3.44
C VAL A 32 -5.01 -10.08 -3.25
N ALA A 33 -6.27 -10.10 -2.78
CA ALA A 33 -7.02 -11.34 -2.63
C ALA A 33 -7.18 -12.09 -3.96
N SER A 34 -7.45 -11.35 -5.05
CA SER A 34 -7.56 -11.92 -6.40
C SER A 34 -6.25 -12.57 -6.86
N TYR A 35 -5.10 -11.96 -6.57
CA TYR A 35 -3.79 -12.55 -6.89
C TYR A 35 -3.43 -13.72 -5.98
N LYS A 36 -3.71 -13.64 -4.67
CA LYS A 36 -3.49 -14.74 -3.72
C LYS A 36 -4.24 -16.00 -4.09
N SER A 37 -5.43 -15.87 -4.72
CA SER A 37 -6.18 -17.04 -5.20
C SER A 37 -5.48 -17.81 -6.33
N LYS A 38 -4.53 -17.17 -7.04
CA LYS A 38 -3.82 -17.73 -8.20
C LYS A 38 -2.38 -18.12 -7.88
N TYR A 39 -1.76 -17.44 -6.92
CA TYR A 39 -0.35 -17.59 -6.58
C TYR A 39 -0.21 -17.83 -5.08
N SER A 40 0.18 -19.05 -4.71
CA SER A 40 0.29 -19.48 -3.30
C SER A 40 1.42 -18.75 -2.55
N ASP A 41 2.51 -18.42 -3.24
CA ASP A 41 3.65 -17.66 -2.69
C ASP A 41 3.66 -16.21 -3.20
N LEU A 42 2.60 -15.46 -2.90
CA LEU A 42 2.52 -14.05 -3.28
C LEU A 42 3.20 -13.15 -2.23
N THR A 43 4.31 -12.52 -2.63
CA THR A 43 4.91 -11.40 -1.87
C THR A 43 4.32 -10.07 -2.33
N VAL A 44 3.81 -9.28 -1.38
CA VAL A 44 3.28 -7.93 -1.65
C VAL A 44 4.19 -6.90 -0.99
N ILE A 45 4.68 -5.97 -1.81
CA ILE A 45 5.54 -4.85 -1.39
C ILE A 45 4.76 -3.56 -1.62
N LEU A 46 4.69 -2.71 -0.59
CA LEU A 46 4.10 -1.38 -0.68
C LEU A 46 5.19 -0.33 -0.46
N SER A 47 5.27 0.62 -1.38
CA SER A 47 6.21 1.73 -1.33
C SER A 47 5.51 3.04 -1.67
N GLY A 48 6.21 4.17 -1.62
CA GLY A 48 5.64 5.52 -1.79
C GLY A 48 5.35 6.25 -0.48
N GLY A 49 5.02 7.54 -0.58
CA GLY A 49 4.95 8.46 0.57
C GLY A 49 3.90 8.11 1.62
N ASP A 50 2.72 7.65 1.18
CA ASP A 50 1.62 7.26 2.08
C ASP A 50 1.68 5.79 2.52
N ALA A 51 2.72 5.03 2.17
CA ALA A 51 2.82 3.61 2.51
C ALA A 51 2.70 3.35 4.02
N ASN A 52 3.28 4.21 4.86
CA ASN A 52 3.18 4.10 6.32
C ASN A 52 1.78 4.40 6.87
N PHE A 53 1.02 5.26 6.17
CA PHE A 53 -0.37 5.52 6.53
C PHE A 53 -1.23 4.34 6.13
N LEU A 54 -1.10 3.88 4.88
CA LEU A 54 -1.92 2.81 4.31
C LEU A 54 -1.63 1.45 4.96
N CYS A 55 -0.36 1.13 5.28
CA CYS A 55 0.02 -0.17 5.83
C CYS A 55 -0.70 -0.50 7.14
N LYS A 56 -0.98 0.53 7.95
CA LYS A 56 -1.69 0.39 9.23
C LYS A 56 -3.16 0.01 9.05
N GLN A 57 -3.72 0.21 7.86
CA GLN A 57 -5.15 0.06 7.60
C GLN A 57 -5.49 -1.30 6.99
N PHE A 58 -4.50 -2.04 6.49
CA PHE A 58 -4.69 -3.36 5.90
C PHE A 58 -4.74 -4.46 6.95
N LYS A 59 -5.54 -5.50 6.69
CA LYS A 59 -5.55 -6.74 7.47
C LYS A 59 -4.60 -7.81 6.92
N ILE A 60 -4.00 -7.55 5.76
CA ILE A 60 -3.09 -8.45 5.06
C ILE A 60 -1.62 -8.11 5.33
N SER A 61 -0.78 -9.13 5.49
CA SER A 61 0.67 -8.94 5.64
C SER A 61 1.25 -8.33 4.35
N ILE A 62 1.78 -7.12 4.46
CA ILE A 62 2.44 -6.37 3.39
C ILE A 62 3.75 -5.80 3.96
N PHE A 63 4.84 -5.88 3.19
CA PHE A 63 6.09 -5.23 3.56
C PHE A 63 6.07 -3.78 3.05
N ALA A 64 5.99 -2.83 3.99
CA ALA A 64 6.11 -1.41 3.69
C ALA A 64 7.59 -1.01 3.65
N PHE A 65 8.07 -0.54 2.50
CA PHE A 65 9.48 -0.29 2.29
C PHE A 65 9.72 1.04 1.55
N SER A 66 10.07 2.08 2.31
CA SER A 66 10.12 3.47 1.82
C SER A 66 11.20 3.74 0.78
N ASN A 67 12.34 3.04 0.84
CA ASN A 67 13.48 3.26 -0.05
C ASN A 67 13.59 2.21 -1.16
N PHE A 68 12.52 1.46 -1.44
CA PHE A 68 12.55 0.33 -2.38
C PHE A 68 13.15 0.67 -3.73
N LEU A 69 12.72 1.80 -4.31
CA LEU A 69 13.23 2.27 -5.59
C LEU A 69 14.72 2.64 -5.51
N LEU A 70 15.13 3.34 -4.45
CA LEU A 70 16.52 3.79 -4.29
C LEU A 70 17.48 2.60 -4.10
N GLU A 71 17.08 1.60 -3.32
CA GLU A 71 17.86 0.38 -3.17
C GLU A 71 17.95 -0.41 -4.48
N GLY A 72 16.85 -0.50 -5.22
CA GLY A 72 16.86 -1.11 -6.55
C GLY A 72 17.80 -0.38 -7.53
N LEU A 73 17.79 0.96 -7.52
CA LEU A 73 18.70 1.76 -8.35
C LEU A 73 20.16 1.60 -7.92
N ASN A 74 20.44 1.60 -6.61
CA ASN A 74 21.80 1.37 -6.10
C ASN A 74 22.30 -0.03 -6.46
N PHE A 75 21.45 -1.05 -6.34
CA PHE A 75 21.77 -2.41 -6.77
C PHE A 75 22.12 -2.47 -8.26
N LEU A 76 21.33 -1.81 -9.12
CA LEU A 76 21.60 -1.75 -10.55
C LEU A 76 22.91 -1.01 -10.85
N LEU A 77 23.21 0.07 -10.13
CA LEU A 77 24.46 0.80 -10.26
C LEU A 77 25.65 -0.11 -9.92
N GLU A 78 25.66 -0.71 -8.73
CA GLU A 78 26.72 -1.61 -8.28
C GLU A 78 26.94 -2.79 -9.23
N TYR A 79 25.85 -3.38 -9.72
CA TYR A 79 25.91 -4.49 -10.67
C TYR A 79 26.57 -4.11 -12.00
N ASN A 80 26.34 -2.89 -12.50
CA ASN A 80 26.93 -2.44 -13.76
C ASN A 80 28.31 -1.80 -13.58
N SER A 81 28.65 -1.31 -12.39
CA SER A 81 29.99 -0.78 -12.08
C SER A 81 31.02 -1.87 -11.77
N ASN A 82 30.57 -3.06 -11.34
CA ASN A 82 31.42 -4.22 -11.10
C ASN A 82 31.43 -5.23 -12.28
N LYS A 83 31.00 -4.79 -13.46
CA LYS A 83 31.33 -5.42 -14.74
C LYS A 83 32.60 -4.80 -15.30
#